data_AF-A0A401UWC1-F1
#
_entry.id   AF-A0A401UWC1-F1
#
_cell.length_a   1.000
_cell.length_b   1.000
_cell.length_c   1.000
_cell.angle_alpha   90.00
_cell.angle_beta   90.00
_cell.angle_gamma   90.00
#
_symmetry.space_group_name_H-M   'P 1'
#
loop_
_entity.id
_entity.type
_entity.pdbx_description
1 polymer ?
#
loop_
_entity_poly.entity_id
_entity_poly.type
_entity_poly.pdbx_seq_one_letter_code
_entity_poly.pdbx_strand_id
1 'polypeptide(L)'
;MSGGVTDAAASVAPATGRGPTDGPGSTDVRATTEGHASASRTTKPRVAPAPLFTDPLGAPTDPTLVRGPDGTWWLFATQRRPDDPGPGVTWVHGTDIAVATSDDGGLTWTHRGVVAGLDPHDGRNTLWAPEVVHAEGRFHMFVSYIRGVPDRWEGHDRHVLHHVSDDLVTWEHRGVVPLSSDRVIDACVAPLPGGGYRMWFKDEAADSTTWCADSPDLESWGPSRAVITGRPHEGPNVFALGGWHWMLVDEWRGQAVHRSSDLETWTYDGHVLDRPGRRPADRSVGHHADVVVGSDAAGEPVAWVFYFTHLVSPFSDEGRTLEAAHDATRSDGDPVGGAADGETPATRRAVVQVAVARVVDGHLVCDRDEPVDLDLRRVPLP
;
A
#
# COMPACT_ATOMS: atom_id res chain seq x y z
N MET A 1 8.37 -64.65 -3.65
CA MET A 1 8.70 -65.90 -4.35
C MET A 1 8.37 -65.74 -5.82
N SER A 2 9.26 -66.23 -6.69
CA SER A 2 9.22 -66.37 -8.17
C SER A 2 9.02 -65.10 -9.01
N GLY A 3 9.86 -64.73 -10.00
CA GLY A 3 11.02 -65.37 -10.62
C GLY A 3 11.02 -65.15 -12.15
N GLY A 4 12.19 -64.78 -12.71
CA GLY A 4 12.66 -64.89 -14.11
C GLY A 4 11.85 -64.16 -15.21
N VAL A 5 12.43 -63.67 -16.32
CA VAL A 5 13.23 -64.43 -17.32
C VAL A 5 13.95 -63.48 -18.32
N THR A 6 15.28 -63.73 -18.50
CA THR A 6 16.24 -63.64 -19.66
C THR A 6 16.38 -62.38 -20.55
N ASP A 7 17.57 -61.78 -20.73
CA ASP A 7 18.75 -62.12 -21.61
C ASP A 7 18.43 -62.10 -23.14
N ALA A 8 19.18 -61.47 -24.07
CA ALA A 8 20.65 -61.46 -24.24
C ALA A 8 21.22 -60.33 -25.18
N ALA A 9 22.46 -59.91 -24.85
CA ALA A 9 23.69 -59.65 -25.65
C ALA A 9 23.72 -59.87 -27.20
N ALA A 10 24.62 -59.33 -28.05
CA ALA A 10 25.80 -58.43 -27.95
C ALA A 10 26.42 -58.13 -29.35
N SER A 11 27.15 -56.99 -29.46
CA SER A 11 28.47 -56.72 -30.14
C SER A 11 28.65 -56.98 -31.65
N VAL A 12 29.56 -56.39 -32.46
CA VAL A 12 30.92 -55.81 -32.32
C VAL A 12 31.17 -54.81 -33.49
N ALA A 13 32.09 -53.85 -33.30
CA ALA A 13 32.69 -52.87 -34.25
C ALA A 13 33.72 -53.50 -35.24
N PRO A 14 34.75 -52.81 -35.84
CA PRO A 14 35.04 -51.39 -36.13
C PRO A 14 35.64 -51.14 -37.56
N ALA A 15 36.05 -49.88 -37.88
CA ALA A 15 37.39 -49.48 -38.39
C ALA A 15 37.47 -48.40 -39.51
N THR A 16 38.12 -47.27 -39.15
CA THR A 16 39.21 -46.50 -39.81
C THR A 16 39.17 -46.00 -41.27
N GLY A 17 39.56 -44.72 -41.48
CA GLY A 17 40.18 -44.20 -42.72
C GLY A 17 40.46 -42.68 -42.71
N ARG A 18 41.70 -42.26 -42.98
CA ARG A 18 42.25 -40.87 -42.97
C ARG A 18 42.09 -40.15 -44.33
N GLY A 19 42.23 -38.80 -44.36
CA GLY A 19 42.10 -37.84 -45.52
C GLY A 19 43.17 -37.93 -46.63
N PRO A 20 43.53 -36.88 -47.44
CA PRO A 20 43.38 -35.41 -47.27
C PRO A 20 43.14 -34.54 -48.57
N THR A 21 43.36 -33.20 -48.46
CA THR A 21 43.81 -32.15 -49.46
C THR A 21 42.83 -31.22 -50.23
N ASP A 22 43.03 -29.91 -49.96
CA ASP A 22 43.14 -28.69 -50.81
C ASP A 22 42.02 -28.18 -51.76
N GLY A 23 41.73 -26.87 -51.66
CA GLY A 23 40.81 -26.05 -52.49
C GLY A 23 41.40 -25.58 -53.84
N PRO A 24 41.01 -24.43 -54.45
CA PRO A 24 40.10 -23.35 -54.01
C PRO A 24 39.01 -22.94 -55.04
N GLY A 25 38.07 -22.06 -54.67
CA GLY A 25 37.08 -21.49 -55.59
C GLY A 25 36.37 -20.25 -55.01
N SER A 26 36.78 -19.09 -55.48
CA SER A 26 36.31 -17.73 -55.15
C SER A 26 34.88 -17.47 -55.64
N THR A 27 34.03 -16.88 -54.79
CA THR A 27 32.99 -15.91 -55.21
C THR A 27 32.75 -14.85 -54.15
N ASP A 28 32.81 -13.60 -54.61
CA ASP A 28 32.51 -12.35 -53.91
C ASP A 28 31.14 -12.36 -53.19
N VAL A 29 31.15 -11.97 -51.91
CA VAL A 29 29.99 -11.33 -51.28
C VAL A 29 30.48 -10.06 -50.59
N ARG A 30 30.02 -8.92 -51.12
CA ARG A 30 30.22 -7.58 -50.54
C ARG A 30 29.74 -7.55 -49.10
N ALA A 31 30.64 -7.27 -48.17
CA ALA A 31 30.31 -6.88 -46.82
C ALA A 31 29.73 -5.47 -46.81
N THR A 32 28.42 -5.34 -46.58
CA THR A 32 27.80 -4.10 -46.13
C THR A 32 27.99 -4.01 -44.62
N THR A 33 28.91 -3.16 -44.19
CA THR A 33 29.12 -2.82 -42.77
C THR A 33 28.02 -1.84 -42.35
N GLU A 34 26.87 -2.36 -41.93
CA GLU A 34 25.89 -1.54 -41.19
C GLU A 34 26.27 -1.54 -39.71
N GLY A 35 27.02 -0.51 -39.32
CA GLY A 35 27.19 -0.16 -37.92
C GLY A 35 25.83 0.17 -37.32
N HIS A 36 25.27 -0.78 -36.56
CA HIS A 36 24.15 -0.52 -35.68
C HIS A 36 24.64 0.36 -34.54
N ALA A 37 24.62 1.67 -34.75
CA ALA A 37 24.62 2.62 -33.66
C ALA A 37 23.38 2.33 -32.81
N SER A 38 23.60 1.74 -31.63
CA SER A 38 22.59 1.67 -30.58
C SER A 38 22.18 3.10 -30.26
N ALA A 39 21.03 3.51 -30.79
CA ALA A 39 20.39 4.73 -30.38
C ALA A 39 20.03 4.54 -28.91
N SER A 40 20.80 5.19 -28.03
CA SER A 40 20.40 5.42 -26.65
C SER A 40 19.02 6.06 -26.69
N ARG A 41 17.99 5.25 -26.43
CA ARG A 41 16.64 5.74 -26.16
C ARG A 41 16.80 6.55 -24.88
N THR A 42 16.88 7.87 -25.01
CA THR A 42 16.68 8.78 -23.90
C THR A 42 15.27 8.50 -23.39
N THR A 43 15.17 7.68 -22.36
CA THR A 43 13.92 7.40 -21.66
C THR A 43 13.42 8.73 -21.10
N LYS A 44 12.15 9.06 -21.35
CA LYS A 44 11.54 10.24 -20.73
C LYS A 44 11.74 10.15 -19.21
N PRO A 45 12.03 11.26 -18.52
CA PRO A 45 12.09 11.29 -17.06
C PRO A 45 10.79 10.72 -16.47
N ARG A 46 10.90 9.76 -15.55
CA ARG A 46 9.76 9.10 -14.91
C ARG A 46 9.43 9.73 -13.56
N VAL A 47 9.31 11.05 -13.56
CA VAL A 47 9.05 11.82 -12.35
C VAL A 47 7.57 11.73 -12.01
N ALA A 48 7.23 11.25 -10.81
CA ALA A 48 5.85 11.17 -10.35
C ALA A 48 5.21 12.57 -10.24
N PRO A 49 3.93 12.74 -10.61
CA PRO A 49 3.21 13.99 -10.38
C PRO A 49 2.89 14.19 -8.90
N ALA A 50 2.62 15.43 -8.53
CA ALA A 50 2.11 15.82 -7.21
C ALA A 50 0.91 16.77 -7.41
N PRO A 51 -0.31 16.40 -6.95
CA PRO A 51 -0.65 15.12 -6.33
C PRO A 51 -0.50 13.94 -7.29
N LEU A 52 -0.27 12.75 -6.73
CA LEU A 52 -0.21 11.50 -7.50
C LEU A 52 -1.61 11.06 -7.93
N PHE A 53 -2.57 11.13 -7.00
CA PHE A 53 -3.94 10.73 -7.24
C PHE A 53 -4.93 11.59 -6.44
N THR A 54 -6.04 11.92 -7.09
CA THR A 54 -7.19 12.61 -6.52
C THR A 54 -8.46 11.83 -6.88
N ASP A 55 -9.32 11.61 -5.90
CA ASP A 55 -10.62 10.97 -6.09
C ASP A 55 -11.69 11.99 -6.50
N PRO A 56 -12.75 11.61 -7.25
CA PRO A 56 -13.83 12.53 -7.60
C PRO A 56 -14.59 13.17 -6.42
N LEU A 57 -14.70 12.50 -5.27
CA LEU A 57 -15.22 13.11 -4.04
C LEU A 57 -14.18 14.02 -3.36
N GLY A 58 -12.89 13.86 -3.69
CA GLY A 58 -11.82 14.78 -3.31
C GLY A 58 -11.13 14.45 -1.98
N ALA A 59 -11.29 13.25 -1.45
CA ALA A 59 -10.56 12.82 -0.25
C ALA A 59 -10.25 11.30 -0.25
N PRO A 60 -9.41 10.80 -1.18
CA PRO A 60 -8.84 9.48 -1.03
C PRO A 60 -7.84 9.48 0.12
N THR A 61 -8.02 8.60 1.10
CA THR A 61 -7.11 8.40 2.23
C THR A 61 -6.72 6.94 2.36
N ASP A 62 -5.68 6.68 3.16
CA ASP A 62 -5.24 5.32 3.51
C ASP A 62 -5.02 4.44 2.25
N PRO A 63 -4.15 4.88 1.32
CA PRO A 63 -3.99 4.20 0.04
C PRO A 63 -3.25 2.87 0.23
N THR A 64 -3.62 1.87 -0.56
CA THR A 64 -2.94 0.59 -0.68
C THR A 64 -2.77 0.19 -2.14
N LEU A 65 -1.58 -0.29 -2.51
CA LEU A 65 -1.21 -0.61 -3.87
C LEU A 65 -0.92 -2.10 -4.04
N VAL A 66 -1.48 -2.70 -5.08
CA VAL A 66 -1.23 -4.10 -5.43
C VAL A 66 -1.16 -4.30 -6.93
N ARG A 67 -0.29 -5.21 -7.37
CA ARG A 67 -0.18 -5.59 -8.78
C ARG A 67 -1.21 -6.66 -9.12
N GLY A 68 -2.05 -6.39 -10.10
CA GLY A 68 -3.04 -7.33 -10.61
C GLY A 68 -2.43 -8.44 -11.49
N PRO A 69 -3.22 -9.47 -11.85
CA PRO A 69 -2.75 -10.63 -12.61
C PRO A 69 -2.16 -10.30 -13.99
N ASP A 70 -2.69 -9.27 -14.64
CA ASP A 70 -2.24 -8.77 -15.95
C ASP A 70 -1.04 -7.82 -15.85
N GLY A 71 -0.60 -7.50 -14.64
CA GLY A 71 0.46 -6.57 -14.33
C GLY A 71 0.04 -5.10 -14.23
N THR A 72 -1.25 -4.80 -14.39
CA THR A 72 -1.82 -3.49 -14.07
C THR A 72 -1.71 -3.26 -12.57
N TRP A 73 -1.34 -2.05 -12.16
CA TRP A 73 -1.31 -1.66 -10.75
C TRP A 73 -2.67 -1.12 -10.33
N TRP A 74 -3.10 -1.52 -9.14
CA TRP A 74 -4.35 -1.12 -8.50
C TRP A 74 -4.04 -0.30 -7.26
N LEU A 75 -4.78 0.78 -7.06
CA LEU A 75 -4.80 1.59 -5.85
C LEU A 75 -6.19 1.48 -5.25
N PHE A 76 -6.26 1.07 -4.00
CA PHE A 76 -7.45 1.10 -3.16
C PHE A 76 -7.28 2.23 -2.15
N ALA A 77 -8.32 2.98 -1.85
CA ALA A 77 -8.27 4.06 -0.87
C ALA A 77 -9.62 4.24 -0.19
N THR A 78 -9.62 4.58 1.10
CA THR A 78 -10.82 5.07 1.77
C THR A 78 -11.35 6.30 1.04
N GLN A 79 -12.60 6.26 0.58
CA GLN A 79 -13.24 7.37 -0.11
C GLN A 79 -14.02 8.23 0.91
N ARG A 80 -13.30 9.11 1.63
CA ARG A 80 -13.94 10.05 2.57
C ARG A 80 -14.88 11.00 1.81
N ARG A 81 -15.84 11.57 2.52
CA ARG A 81 -16.94 12.36 1.96
C ARG A 81 -16.82 13.82 2.40
N PRO A 82 -15.87 14.59 1.86
CA PRO A 82 -15.47 15.87 2.43
C PRO A 82 -16.56 16.95 2.32
N ASP A 83 -17.53 16.79 1.41
CA ASP A 83 -18.71 17.65 1.28
C ASP A 83 -19.94 17.15 2.05
N ASP A 84 -19.83 16.07 2.84
CA ASP A 84 -20.95 15.59 3.65
C ASP A 84 -21.41 16.69 4.62
N PRO A 85 -22.68 17.10 4.57
CA PRO A 85 -23.21 18.18 5.40
C PRO A 85 -23.68 17.66 6.77
N GLY A 86 -23.51 16.36 7.04
CA GLY A 86 -23.91 15.75 8.29
C GLY A 86 -23.17 16.36 9.48
N PRO A 87 -23.74 16.17 10.68
CA PRO A 87 -23.06 16.55 11.91
C PRO A 87 -21.79 15.74 12.04
N GLY A 88 -20.97 16.07 13.02
CA GLY A 88 -20.09 15.01 13.45
C GLY A 88 -18.84 14.81 12.62
N VAL A 89 -18.33 13.60 12.82
CA VAL A 89 -17.41 12.91 11.95
C VAL A 89 -18.16 12.07 10.89
N THR A 90 -19.37 12.43 10.48
CA THR A 90 -20.09 11.69 9.42
C THR A 90 -19.32 11.71 8.10
N TRP A 91 -18.52 12.74 7.84
CA TRP A 91 -17.74 12.88 6.62
C TRP A 91 -16.63 11.81 6.47
N VAL A 92 -16.13 11.26 7.58
CA VAL A 92 -15.21 10.09 7.57
C VAL A 92 -15.95 8.77 7.72
N HIS A 93 -17.19 8.75 8.21
CA HIS A 93 -18.00 7.54 8.24
C HIS A 93 -18.81 7.36 6.95
N GLY A 94 -19.52 6.24 6.81
CA GLY A 94 -20.31 5.93 5.64
C GLY A 94 -19.49 5.93 4.35
N THR A 95 -18.23 5.53 4.41
CA THR A 95 -17.28 5.56 3.31
C THR A 95 -17.31 4.27 2.50
N ASP A 96 -16.96 4.39 1.22
CA ASP A 96 -16.66 3.25 0.35
C ASP A 96 -15.14 3.15 0.17
N ILE A 97 -14.68 2.10 -0.51
CA ILE A 97 -13.29 1.96 -0.96
C ILE A 97 -13.21 2.35 -2.45
N ALA A 98 -12.58 3.48 -2.74
CA ALA A 98 -12.27 3.92 -4.10
C ALA A 98 -11.22 3.02 -4.75
N VAL A 99 -11.30 2.89 -6.07
CA VAL A 99 -10.37 2.09 -6.89
C VAL A 99 -9.83 2.94 -8.02
N ALA A 100 -8.52 2.87 -8.27
CA ALA A 100 -7.88 3.40 -9.46
C ALA A 100 -6.86 2.42 -10.04
N THR A 101 -6.59 2.50 -11.35
CA THR A 101 -5.60 1.64 -12.00
C THR A 101 -4.54 2.40 -12.79
N SER A 102 -3.34 1.83 -12.88
CA SER A 102 -2.19 2.37 -13.60
C SER A 102 -1.48 1.28 -14.41
N ASP A 103 -1.21 1.54 -15.69
CA ASP A 103 -0.47 0.68 -16.61
C ASP A 103 0.88 1.28 -17.07
N ASP A 104 1.16 2.52 -16.67
CA ASP A 104 2.34 3.27 -17.10
C ASP A 104 3.47 3.26 -16.07
N GLY A 105 3.38 2.38 -15.07
CA GLY A 105 4.32 2.22 -13.95
C GLY A 105 4.02 3.15 -12.76
N GLY A 106 2.76 3.50 -12.55
CA GLY A 106 2.31 4.29 -11.39
C GLY A 106 2.32 5.80 -11.59
N LEU A 107 2.59 6.31 -12.81
CA LEU A 107 2.69 7.75 -13.07
C LEU A 107 1.32 8.39 -13.28
N THR A 108 0.38 7.65 -13.85
CA THR A 108 -1.01 8.09 -14.00
C THR A 108 -1.98 7.05 -13.45
N TRP A 109 -3.05 7.53 -12.84
CA TRP A 109 -4.05 6.71 -12.16
C TRP A 109 -5.45 7.03 -12.70
N THR A 110 -6.10 6.03 -13.28
CA THR A 110 -7.47 6.15 -13.78
C THR A 110 -8.44 5.65 -12.73
N HIS A 111 -9.27 6.53 -12.17
CA HIS A 111 -10.34 6.16 -11.25
C HIS A 111 -11.34 5.18 -11.91
N ARG A 112 -11.68 4.11 -11.20
CA ARG A 112 -12.54 3.00 -11.65
C ARG A 112 -13.85 2.88 -10.88
N GLY A 113 -14.15 3.83 -10.00
CA GLY A 113 -15.31 3.77 -9.12
C GLY A 113 -14.91 3.31 -7.72
N VAL A 114 -15.85 2.68 -7.05
CA VAL A 114 -15.64 2.05 -5.74
C VAL A 114 -15.77 0.53 -5.86
N VAL A 115 -15.20 -0.22 -4.92
CA VAL A 115 -15.32 -1.68 -4.89
C VAL A 115 -16.80 -2.07 -4.73
N ALA A 116 -17.35 -2.75 -5.73
CA ALA A 116 -18.75 -3.14 -5.73
C ALA A 116 -18.98 -4.34 -4.78
N GLY A 117 -20.02 -4.25 -3.94
CA GLY A 117 -20.44 -5.36 -3.08
C GLY A 117 -19.48 -5.70 -1.94
N LEU A 118 -18.57 -4.79 -1.58
CA LEU A 118 -17.59 -5.02 -0.51
C LEU A 118 -18.23 -5.04 0.89
N ASP A 119 -19.29 -4.28 1.13
CA ASP A 119 -20.04 -4.35 2.38
C ASP A 119 -21.06 -5.52 2.33
N PRO A 120 -20.90 -6.57 3.15
CA PRO A 120 -21.81 -7.71 3.15
C PRO A 120 -23.09 -7.46 3.96
N HIS A 121 -23.25 -6.29 4.57
CA HIS A 121 -24.39 -5.95 5.43
C HIS A 121 -25.34 -4.94 4.78
N ASP A 122 -26.60 -4.99 5.18
CA ASP A 122 -27.61 -4.03 4.74
C ASP A 122 -27.35 -2.61 5.27
N GLY A 123 -27.74 -1.62 4.47
CA GLY A 123 -27.69 -0.20 4.83
C GLY A 123 -26.41 0.49 4.38
N ARG A 124 -26.19 1.71 4.88
CA ARG A 124 -24.93 2.45 4.65
C ARG A 124 -24.03 2.27 5.86
N ASN A 125 -22.99 1.48 5.70
CA ASN A 125 -21.94 1.31 6.71
C ASN A 125 -20.65 1.98 6.26
N THR A 126 -19.61 1.86 7.07
CA THR A 126 -18.34 2.55 6.92
C THR A 126 -17.22 1.55 6.63
N LEU A 127 -16.44 1.80 5.58
CA LEU A 127 -15.27 1.01 5.20
C LEU A 127 -14.01 1.88 5.17
N TRP A 128 -12.95 1.49 5.89
CA TRP A 128 -11.67 2.22 5.98
C TRP A 128 -10.46 1.35 5.74
N ALA A 129 -9.38 2.00 5.32
CA ALA A 129 -8.00 1.52 5.31
C ALA A 129 -7.88 0.06 4.83
N PRO A 130 -8.16 -0.18 3.53
CA PRO A 130 -8.09 -1.53 2.98
C PRO A 130 -6.62 -1.96 2.85
N GLU A 131 -6.24 -3.10 3.43
CA GLU A 131 -4.99 -3.78 3.12
C GLU A 131 -5.25 -4.85 2.07
N VAL A 132 -4.42 -4.92 1.02
CA VAL A 132 -4.60 -5.88 -0.08
C VAL A 132 -3.29 -6.58 -0.42
N VAL A 133 -3.25 -7.90 -0.20
CA VAL A 133 -2.07 -8.73 -0.46
C VAL A 133 -2.40 -9.87 -1.42
N HIS A 134 -1.44 -10.28 -2.25
CA HIS A 134 -1.54 -11.51 -3.04
C HIS A 134 -0.77 -12.63 -2.34
N ALA A 135 -1.50 -13.63 -1.86
CA ALA A 135 -0.99 -14.71 -1.04
C ALA A 135 -1.86 -15.97 -1.22
N GLU A 136 -1.31 -17.16 -0.97
CA GLU A 136 -2.05 -18.43 -1.12
C GLU A 136 -2.78 -18.59 -2.48
N GLY A 137 -2.21 -17.97 -3.52
CA GLY A 137 -2.72 -18.02 -4.90
C GLY A 137 -3.91 -17.11 -5.21
N ARG A 138 -4.27 -16.17 -4.31
CA ARG A 138 -5.38 -15.22 -4.50
C ARG A 138 -5.08 -13.87 -3.86
N PHE A 139 -5.94 -12.89 -4.09
CA PHE A 139 -5.91 -11.63 -3.36
C PHE A 139 -6.72 -11.73 -2.08
N HIS A 140 -6.19 -11.18 -1.00
CA HIS A 140 -6.85 -11.06 0.29
C HIS A 140 -6.97 -9.56 0.60
N MET A 141 -8.17 -9.10 0.92
CA MET A 141 -8.42 -7.75 1.42
C MET A 141 -8.84 -7.81 2.88
N PHE A 142 -8.19 -7.01 3.72
CA PHE A 142 -8.55 -6.77 5.10
C PHE A 142 -8.96 -5.31 5.25
N VAL A 143 -10.25 -5.08 5.54
CA VAL A 143 -10.83 -3.73 5.55
C VAL A 143 -11.48 -3.46 6.90
N SER A 144 -11.26 -2.27 7.44
CA SER A 144 -11.91 -1.85 8.68
C SER A 144 -13.38 -1.55 8.41
N TYR A 145 -14.26 -2.04 9.28
CA TYR A 145 -15.72 -1.93 9.14
C TYR A 145 -16.35 -1.38 10.41
N ILE A 146 -17.22 -0.38 10.24
CA ILE A 146 -18.10 0.14 11.29
C ILE A 146 -19.52 0.16 10.79
N ARG A 147 -20.45 -0.35 11.60
CA ARG A 147 -21.88 -0.33 11.27
C ARG A 147 -22.44 1.09 11.28
N GLY A 148 -23.13 1.47 10.21
CA GLY A 148 -23.82 2.74 10.07
C GLY A 148 -22.91 3.91 9.68
N VAL A 149 -23.43 5.11 9.90
CA VAL A 149 -22.74 6.39 9.70
C VAL A 149 -22.70 7.16 11.03
N PRO A 150 -21.80 6.81 11.96
CA PRO A 150 -21.59 7.56 13.19
C PRO A 150 -21.31 9.05 12.97
N ASP A 151 -21.78 9.88 13.90
CA ASP A 151 -21.47 11.30 14.00
C ASP A 151 -20.40 11.59 15.07
N ARG A 152 -19.90 10.57 15.77
CA ARG A 152 -18.92 10.65 16.85
C ARG A 152 -18.10 9.36 16.92
N TRP A 153 -16.96 9.40 17.60
CA TRP A 153 -16.04 8.27 17.69
C TRP A 153 -16.48 7.20 18.71
N GLU A 154 -17.12 7.64 19.80
CA GLU A 154 -17.45 6.77 20.92
C GLU A 154 -18.73 5.96 20.69
N GLY A 155 -18.75 4.73 21.21
CA GLY A 155 -19.96 3.89 21.25
C GLY A 155 -20.21 3.08 19.97
N HIS A 156 -19.21 2.95 19.10
CA HIS A 156 -19.30 2.22 17.84
C HIS A 156 -18.20 1.16 17.74
N ASP A 157 -18.59 -0.07 17.44
CA ASP A 157 -17.66 -1.17 17.24
C ASP A 157 -17.01 -1.05 15.87
N ARG A 158 -15.75 -1.47 15.79
CA ARG A 158 -14.95 -1.50 14.56
C ARG A 158 -14.18 -2.81 14.51
N HIS A 159 -14.30 -3.48 13.38
CA HIS A 159 -13.74 -4.80 13.14
C HIS A 159 -13.00 -4.82 11.81
N VAL A 160 -12.07 -5.75 11.66
CA VAL A 160 -11.46 -6.05 10.36
C VAL A 160 -12.28 -7.15 9.68
N LEU A 161 -12.81 -6.86 8.50
CA LEU A 161 -13.43 -7.84 7.62
C LEU A 161 -12.41 -8.40 6.63
N HIS A 162 -12.47 -9.70 6.40
CA HIS A 162 -11.65 -10.41 5.42
C HIS A 162 -12.48 -10.71 4.16
N HIS A 163 -11.89 -10.38 3.00
CA HIS A 163 -12.41 -10.70 1.68
C HIS A 163 -11.32 -11.37 0.84
N VAL A 164 -11.72 -12.17 -0.14
CA VAL A 164 -10.81 -12.75 -1.13
C VAL A 164 -11.28 -12.48 -2.56
N SER A 165 -10.34 -12.42 -3.49
CA SER A 165 -10.61 -12.20 -4.91
C SER A 165 -9.56 -12.89 -5.79
N ASP A 166 -9.97 -13.33 -6.98
CA ASP A 166 -9.05 -13.85 -7.99
C ASP A 166 -8.62 -12.76 -9.00
N ASP A 167 -9.37 -11.66 -9.08
CA ASP A 167 -9.28 -10.67 -10.17
C ASP A 167 -9.23 -9.20 -9.71
N LEU A 168 -9.24 -8.95 -8.39
CA LEU A 168 -9.33 -7.63 -7.73
C LEU A 168 -10.64 -6.87 -7.97
N VAL A 169 -11.61 -7.48 -8.66
CA VAL A 169 -12.90 -6.88 -9.02
C VAL A 169 -14.03 -7.51 -8.22
N THR A 170 -14.07 -8.85 -8.21
CA THR A 170 -15.10 -9.64 -7.55
C THR A 170 -14.57 -10.12 -6.22
N TRP A 171 -15.21 -9.70 -5.13
CA TRP A 171 -14.78 -10.01 -3.77
C TRP A 171 -15.77 -10.92 -3.07
N GLU A 172 -15.27 -12.01 -2.48
CA GLU A 172 -16.01 -12.90 -1.61
C GLU A 172 -15.74 -12.50 -0.15
N HIS A 173 -16.79 -12.20 0.62
CA HIS A 173 -16.67 -11.96 2.06
C HIS A 173 -16.46 -13.28 2.82
N ARG A 174 -15.39 -13.34 3.61
CA ARG A 174 -14.99 -14.51 4.41
C ARG A 174 -15.47 -14.43 5.86
N GLY A 175 -15.54 -13.22 6.41
CA GLY A 175 -15.99 -12.99 7.77
C GLY A 175 -15.21 -11.91 8.50
N VAL A 176 -15.49 -11.76 9.80
CA VAL A 176 -14.73 -10.92 10.72
C VAL A 176 -13.46 -11.65 11.17
N VAL A 177 -12.31 -10.98 11.14
CA VAL A 177 -11.05 -11.51 11.66
C VAL A 177 -11.08 -11.48 13.20
N PRO A 178 -10.84 -12.59 13.90
CA PRO A 178 -10.92 -12.64 15.37
C PRO A 178 -9.65 -12.04 16.02
N LEU A 179 -9.63 -10.73 16.16
CA LEU A 179 -8.54 -9.95 16.77
C LEU A 179 -8.79 -9.65 18.26
N SER A 180 -7.94 -8.82 18.88
CA SER A 180 -7.92 -8.57 20.33
C SER A 180 -9.18 -7.92 20.91
N SER A 181 -9.93 -7.14 20.12
CA SER A 181 -11.09 -6.39 20.61
C SER A 181 -12.11 -6.07 19.50
N ASP A 182 -13.21 -5.43 19.87
CA ASP A 182 -14.20 -4.80 18.97
C ASP A 182 -13.84 -3.34 18.62
N ARG A 183 -12.56 -2.99 18.81
CA ARG A 183 -11.98 -1.67 18.62
C ARG A 183 -10.73 -1.68 17.75
N VAL A 184 -10.72 -2.54 16.73
CA VAL A 184 -9.57 -2.78 15.85
C VAL A 184 -9.77 -2.22 14.44
N ILE A 185 -8.74 -1.56 13.90
CA ILE A 185 -8.71 -1.00 12.54
C ILE A 185 -7.29 -1.08 11.94
N ASP A 186 -7.15 -0.67 10.68
CA ASP A 186 -5.88 -0.39 10.00
C ASP A 186 -4.96 -1.62 9.95
N ALA A 187 -5.44 -2.67 9.29
CA ALA A 187 -4.65 -3.88 9.09
C ALA A 187 -3.44 -3.62 8.16
N CYS A 188 -2.35 -4.34 8.38
CA CYS A 188 -1.25 -4.54 7.44
C CYS A 188 -0.77 -5.98 7.56
N VAL A 189 -0.47 -6.66 6.45
CA VAL A 189 -0.13 -8.08 6.43
C VAL A 189 1.19 -8.30 5.69
N ALA A 190 2.10 -9.03 6.32
CA ALA A 190 3.35 -9.45 5.68
C ALA A 190 3.67 -10.93 5.98
N PRO A 191 4.38 -11.63 5.07
CA PRO A 191 4.83 -12.99 5.32
C PRO A 191 5.91 -13.04 6.42
N LEU A 192 5.91 -14.13 7.20
CA LEU A 192 6.93 -14.39 8.21
C LEU A 192 8.08 -15.24 7.61
N PRO A 193 9.35 -15.02 8.03
CA PRO A 193 10.49 -15.83 7.58
C PRO A 193 10.35 -17.34 7.82
N GLY A 194 9.58 -17.73 8.84
CA GLY A 194 9.30 -19.13 9.20
C GLY A 194 8.12 -19.75 8.45
N GLY A 195 7.51 -19.03 7.51
CA GLY A 195 6.24 -19.39 6.89
C GLY A 195 5.04 -18.81 7.63
N GLY A 196 3.90 -18.75 6.94
CA GLY A 196 2.72 -18.03 7.41
C GLY A 196 2.88 -16.51 7.30
N TYR A 197 2.01 -15.81 8.00
CA TYR A 197 1.78 -14.38 7.88
C TYR A 197 1.57 -13.75 9.24
N ARG A 198 1.83 -12.46 9.34
CA ARG A 198 1.46 -11.64 10.48
C ARG A 198 0.62 -10.47 10.00
N MET A 199 -0.48 -10.23 10.69
CA MET A 199 -1.24 -8.99 10.60
C MET A 199 -0.82 -8.08 11.73
N TRP A 200 -0.45 -6.85 11.43
CA TRP A 200 -0.39 -5.74 12.37
C TRP A 200 -1.64 -4.90 12.23
N PHE A 201 -2.13 -4.34 13.33
CA PHE A 201 -3.34 -3.53 13.35
C PHE A 201 -3.33 -2.59 14.55
N LYS A 202 -4.15 -1.54 14.52
CA LYS A 202 -4.40 -0.66 15.66
C LYS A 202 -5.49 -1.25 16.55
N ASP A 203 -5.28 -1.23 17.87
CA ASP A 203 -6.32 -1.56 18.85
C ASP A 203 -6.61 -0.36 19.75
N GLU A 204 -7.76 0.29 19.54
CA GLU A 204 -8.16 1.45 20.34
C GLU A 204 -8.62 1.08 21.75
N ALA A 205 -9.05 -0.17 22.00
CA ALA A 205 -9.34 -0.63 23.35
C ALA A 205 -8.06 -0.83 24.18
N ALA A 206 -6.90 -0.84 23.51
CA ALA A 206 -5.58 -0.97 24.12
C ALA A 206 -4.70 0.24 23.78
N ASP A 207 -5.15 1.42 24.24
CA ASP A 207 -4.42 2.70 24.14
C ASP A 207 -4.17 3.20 22.70
N SER A 208 -4.85 2.64 21.69
CA SER A 208 -4.65 2.97 20.28
C SER A 208 -3.21 2.75 19.83
N THR A 209 -2.69 1.55 20.08
CA THR A 209 -1.32 1.17 19.71
C THR A 209 -1.31 -0.01 18.74
N THR A 210 -0.16 -0.33 18.14
CA THR A 210 -0.02 -1.46 17.23
C THR A 210 0.04 -2.79 17.97
N TRP A 211 -0.86 -3.68 17.58
CA TRP A 211 -0.93 -5.09 17.95
C TRP A 211 -0.71 -5.96 16.73
N CYS A 212 -0.49 -7.26 16.94
CA CYS A 212 -0.43 -8.22 15.84
C CYS A 212 -1.06 -9.56 16.19
N ALA A 213 -1.44 -10.29 15.15
CA ALA A 213 -1.85 -11.70 15.21
C ALA A 213 -1.18 -12.47 14.06
N ASP A 214 -0.82 -13.72 14.31
CA ASP A 214 -0.14 -14.57 13.34
C ASP A 214 -1.15 -15.55 12.73
N SER A 215 -0.99 -15.85 11.44
CA SER A 215 -1.82 -16.78 10.69
C SER A 215 -0.97 -17.72 9.84
N PRO A 216 -1.26 -19.03 9.80
CA PRO A 216 -0.58 -19.92 8.89
C PRO A 216 -1.05 -19.78 7.43
N ASP A 217 -2.25 -19.26 7.19
CA ASP A 217 -2.97 -19.38 5.90
C ASP A 217 -3.85 -18.16 5.53
N LEU A 218 -3.79 -17.07 6.31
CA LEU A 218 -4.65 -15.88 6.24
C LEU A 218 -6.14 -16.10 6.55
N GLU A 219 -6.54 -17.33 6.88
CA GLU A 219 -7.93 -17.69 7.19
C GLU A 219 -8.11 -17.95 8.69
N SER A 220 -7.14 -18.59 9.32
CA SER A 220 -7.12 -18.91 10.75
C SER A 220 -6.15 -18.00 11.49
N TRP A 221 -6.57 -17.42 12.60
CA TRP A 221 -5.76 -16.43 13.33
C TRP A 221 -5.45 -16.87 14.76
N GLY A 222 -4.19 -16.73 15.14
CA GLY A 222 -3.70 -16.96 16.49
C GLY A 222 -4.02 -15.81 17.45
N PRO A 223 -3.61 -15.93 18.73
CA PRO A 223 -3.85 -14.89 19.72
C PRO A 223 -3.13 -13.59 19.35
N SER A 224 -3.81 -12.47 19.59
CA SER A 224 -3.24 -11.14 19.42
C SER A 224 -2.27 -10.77 20.53
N ARG A 225 -1.25 -9.95 20.22
CA ARG A 225 -0.29 -9.40 21.19
C ARG A 225 0.16 -7.98 20.81
N ALA A 226 0.53 -7.18 21.80
CA ALA A 226 1.06 -5.83 21.58
C ALA A 226 2.45 -5.88 20.93
N VAL A 227 2.74 -4.94 20.02
CA VAL A 227 4.01 -4.84 19.29
C VAL A 227 4.71 -3.51 19.56
N ILE A 228 4.03 -2.40 19.27
CA ILE A 228 4.50 -1.04 19.58
C ILE A 228 3.50 -0.46 20.56
N THR A 229 3.99 0.03 21.69
CA THR A 229 3.16 0.63 22.75
C THR A 229 3.68 2.02 23.11
N GLY A 230 2.92 2.76 23.90
CA GLY A 230 3.30 4.11 24.36
C GLY A 230 2.40 5.17 23.78
N ARG A 231 2.89 5.95 22.81
CA ARG A 231 2.10 7.02 22.18
C ARG A 231 1.01 6.40 21.29
N PRO A 232 -0.24 6.88 21.33
CA PRO A 232 -1.28 6.49 20.39
C PRO A 232 -0.87 6.73 18.93
N HIS A 233 -1.20 5.80 18.03
CA HIS A 233 -0.90 5.85 16.59
C HIS A 233 -1.83 4.93 15.80
N GLU A 234 -1.73 4.99 14.47
CA GLU A 234 -2.51 4.17 13.54
C GLU A 234 -1.74 3.79 12.27
N GLY A 235 -2.40 3.14 11.32
CA GLY A 235 -1.83 2.79 10.01
C GLY A 235 -0.46 2.13 10.02
N PRO A 236 -0.28 0.97 10.70
CA PRO A 236 0.96 0.22 10.57
C PRO A 236 1.16 -0.20 9.10
N ASN A 237 2.37 -0.05 8.58
CA ASN A 237 2.76 -0.63 7.29
C ASN A 237 4.17 -1.23 7.41
N VAL A 238 4.32 -2.52 7.06
CA VAL A 238 5.55 -3.30 7.27
C VAL A 238 6.17 -3.73 5.95
N PHE A 239 7.46 -3.45 5.77
CA PHE A 239 8.20 -3.81 4.56
C PHE A 239 9.68 -4.10 4.84
N ALA A 240 10.34 -4.81 3.92
CA ALA A 240 11.77 -5.11 4.02
C ALA A 240 12.59 -4.23 3.05
N LEU A 241 13.63 -3.57 3.55
CA LEU A 241 14.54 -2.75 2.75
C LEU A 241 15.93 -2.70 3.37
N GLY A 242 16.97 -2.89 2.55
CA GLY A 242 18.36 -2.76 2.99
C GLY A 242 18.78 -3.74 4.11
N GLY A 243 18.20 -4.94 4.12
CA GLY A 243 18.49 -5.98 5.12
C GLY A 243 17.78 -5.81 6.46
N TRP A 244 16.87 -4.84 6.57
CA TRP A 244 16.03 -4.61 7.74
C TRP A 244 14.56 -4.73 7.40
N HIS A 245 13.75 -5.00 8.42
CA HIS A 245 12.31 -4.78 8.38
C HIS A 245 12.02 -3.40 8.97
N TRP A 246 11.10 -2.70 8.34
CA TRP A 246 10.65 -1.37 8.71
C TRP A 246 9.16 -1.41 8.98
N MET A 247 8.71 -0.61 9.93
CA MET A 247 7.31 -0.34 10.18
C MET A 247 7.11 1.17 10.24
N LEU A 248 6.18 1.67 9.43
CA LEU A 248 5.67 3.03 9.55
C LEU A 248 4.36 3.00 10.34
N VAL A 249 4.14 3.97 11.21
CA VAL A 249 2.86 4.21 11.89
C VAL A 249 2.54 5.70 11.87
N ASP A 250 1.29 6.07 11.58
CA ASP A 250 0.83 7.47 11.62
C ASP A 250 0.58 7.90 13.07
N GLU A 251 1.33 8.91 13.55
CA GLU A 251 1.14 9.51 14.87
C GLU A 251 0.34 10.84 14.81
N TRP A 252 -0.34 11.09 13.69
CA TRP A 252 -1.01 12.36 13.35
C TRP A 252 -0.08 13.58 13.38
N ARG A 253 1.23 13.34 13.29
CA ARG A 253 2.31 14.33 13.25
C ARG A 253 3.41 13.92 12.27
N GLY A 254 3.03 13.17 11.25
CA GLY A 254 3.95 12.39 10.43
C GLY A 254 4.03 10.93 10.90
N GLN A 255 4.85 10.16 10.20
CA GLN A 255 4.94 8.73 10.41
C GLN A 255 6.17 8.40 11.25
N ALA A 256 5.96 7.76 12.40
CA ALA A 256 7.06 7.20 13.17
C ALA A 256 7.62 5.98 12.44
N VAL A 257 8.95 5.85 12.46
CA VAL A 257 9.67 4.74 11.86
C VAL A 257 10.13 3.80 12.97
N HIS A 258 9.89 2.51 12.78
CA HIS A 258 10.43 1.46 13.61
C HIS A 258 11.21 0.46 12.76
N ARG A 259 12.32 -0.05 13.31
CA ARG A 259 13.22 -0.98 12.64
C ARG A 259 13.30 -2.30 13.40
N SER A 260 13.35 -3.41 12.67
CA SER A 260 13.49 -4.76 13.23
C SER A 260 14.39 -5.64 12.37
N SER A 261 15.13 -6.56 13.01
CA SER A 261 15.86 -7.63 12.32
C SER A 261 15.07 -8.93 12.21
N ASP A 262 13.98 -9.09 12.96
CA ASP A 262 13.31 -10.38 13.18
C ASP A 262 11.76 -10.32 13.12
N LEU A 263 11.18 -9.14 12.86
CA LEU A 263 9.74 -8.84 12.90
C LEU A 263 9.08 -8.99 14.28
N GLU A 264 9.84 -9.32 15.32
CA GLU A 264 9.37 -9.47 16.71
C GLU A 264 9.74 -8.25 17.54
N THR A 265 11.01 -7.84 17.46
CA THR A 265 11.57 -6.76 18.27
C THR A 265 11.73 -5.51 17.42
N TRP A 266 11.08 -4.43 17.85
CA TRP A 266 11.05 -3.17 17.11
C TRP A 266 11.75 -2.06 17.90
N THR A 267 12.64 -1.32 17.24
CA THR A 267 13.31 -0.15 17.79
C THR A 267 12.87 1.08 17.01
N TYR A 268 12.43 2.13 17.71
CA TYR A 268 12.12 3.42 17.10
C TYR A 268 13.36 4.02 16.42
N ASP A 269 13.21 4.48 15.18
CA ASP A 269 14.28 4.97 14.30
C ASP A 269 14.03 6.40 13.79
N GLY A 270 13.07 7.12 14.36
CA GLY A 270 12.79 8.53 14.02
C GLY A 270 11.42 8.74 13.39
N HIS A 271 11.30 9.80 12.60
CA HIS A 271 10.09 10.16 11.86
C HIS A 271 10.40 10.46 10.41
N VAL A 272 9.43 10.19 9.55
CA VAL A 272 9.39 10.66 8.17
C VAL A 272 8.07 11.37 7.92
N LEU A 273 8.05 12.27 6.94
CA LEU A 273 6.84 13.00 6.53
C LEU A 273 6.20 13.83 7.68
N ASP A 274 6.98 14.16 8.71
CA ASP A 274 6.60 14.92 9.92
C ASP A 274 6.62 16.44 9.74
N ARG A 275 6.96 16.88 8.53
CA ARG A 275 6.97 18.30 8.14
C ARG A 275 6.24 18.50 6.82
N PRO A 276 5.53 19.63 6.67
CA PRO A 276 5.03 20.08 5.37
C PRO A 276 6.11 20.05 4.29
N GLY A 277 5.75 19.52 3.12
CA GLY A 277 6.57 19.62 1.92
C GLY A 277 6.34 20.92 1.15
N ARG A 278 7.02 21.02 0.01
CA ARG A 278 6.94 22.16 -0.93
C ARG A 278 6.20 21.81 -2.22
N ARG A 279 5.99 20.52 -2.51
CA ARG A 279 5.29 20.07 -3.71
C ARG A 279 3.80 20.47 -3.69
N PRO A 280 3.15 20.63 -4.85
CA PRO A 280 1.73 20.94 -4.92
C PRO A 280 0.89 19.93 -4.13
N ALA A 281 -0.04 20.46 -3.33
CA ALA A 281 -0.93 19.66 -2.47
C ALA A 281 -0.21 18.74 -1.47
N ASP A 282 1.06 18.99 -1.16
CA ASP A 282 1.90 18.18 -0.26
C ASP A 282 2.37 19.02 0.96
N ARG A 283 1.48 19.90 1.45
CA ARG A 283 1.80 20.99 2.40
C ARG A 283 1.33 20.72 3.82
N SER A 284 0.93 19.49 4.13
CA SER A 284 0.69 18.99 5.49
C SER A 284 1.71 17.92 5.85
N VAL A 285 1.67 17.42 7.09
CA VAL A 285 2.32 16.13 7.41
C VAL A 285 1.72 15.00 6.54
N GLY A 286 2.50 13.97 6.27
CA GLY A 286 2.01 12.76 5.61
C GLY A 286 1.35 11.82 6.62
N HIS A 287 0.21 11.26 6.24
CA HIS A 287 -0.62 10.37 7.07
C HIS A 287 -0.49 8.90 6.64
N HIS A 288 -1.35 8.01 7.15
CA HIS A 288 -1.44 6.58 6.82
C HIS A 288 -0.97 6.27 5.38
N ALA A 289 0.00 5.38 5.27
CA ALA A 289 0.69 5.07 4.02
C ALA A 289 0.75 3.58 3.72
N ASP A 290 0.90 3.30 2.43
CA ASP A 290 1.38 2.02 1.93
C ASP A 290 2.77 2.17 1.30
N VAL A 291 3.55 1.10 1.32
CA VAL A 291 4.93 1.09 0.84
C VAL A 291 5.15 -0.03 -0.15
N VAL A 292 5.56 0.35 -1.36
CA VAL A 292 5.96 -0.60 -2.40
C VAL A 292 7.47 -0.57 -2.56
N VAL A 293 8.11 -1.72 -2.34
CA VAL A 293 9.56 -1.89 -2.50
C VAL A 293 9.89 -2.31 -3.93
N GLY A 294 10.83 -1.62 -4.57
CA GLY A 294 11.35 -1.97 -5.89
C GLY A 294 12.78 -1.51 -6.06
N SER A 295 13.14 -1.11 -7.28
CA SER A 295 14.49 -0.61 -7.58
C SER A 295 14.47 0.71 -8.35
N ASP A 296 15.46 1.56 -8.08
CA ASP A 296 15.68 2.78 -8.85
C ASP A 296 16.25 2.49 -10.26
N ALA A 297 16.59 3.53 -11.01
CA ALA A 297 17.06 3.39 -12.39
C ALA A 297 18.45 2.74 -12.49
N ALA A 298 19.23 2.75 -11.39
CA ALA A 298 20.52 2.08 -11.28
C ALA A 298 20.40 0.62 -10.80
N GLY A 299 19.20 0.20 -10.36
CA GLY A 299 18.95 -1.14 -9.82
C GLY A 299 19.13 -1.22 -8.30
N GLU A 300 19.31 -0.10 -7.61
CA GLU A 300 19.42 -0.08 -6.15
C GLU A 300 18.04 -0.17 -5.50
N PRO A 301 17.87 -0.93 -4.40
CA PRO A 301 16.59 -1.04 -3.70
C PRO A 301 16.08 0.32 -3.19
N VAL A 302 14.81 0.59 -3.45
CA VAL A 302 14.09 1.77 -2.94
C VAL A 302 12.70 1.38 -2.46
N ALA A 303 12.15 2.17 -1.54
CA ALA A 303 10.76 2.08 -1.13
C ALA A 303 10.00 3.31 -1.63
N TRP A 304 8.94 3.12 -2.42
CA TRP A 304 8.00 4.19 -2.74
C TRP A 304 6.92 4.22 -1.67
N VAL A 305 6.84 5.32 -0.92
CA VAL A 305 5.88 5.53 0.16
C VAL A 305 4.70 6.32 -0.39
N PHE A 306 3.54 5.68 -0.49
CA PHE A 306 2.29 6.28 -0.95
C PHE A 306 1.46 6.67 0.26
N TYR A 307 1.18 7.96 0.41
CA TYR A 307 0.54 8.49 1.62
C TYR A 307 -0.47 9.57 1.24
N PHE A 308 -1.41 9.85 2.13
CA PHE A 308 -2.32 10.98 1.92
C PHE A 308 -1.89 12.23 2.70
N THR A 309 -2.33 13.38 2.20
CA THR A 309 -2.18 14.69 2.84
C THR A 309 -3.49 15.44 2.74
N HIS A 310 -3.76 16.30 3.72
CA HIS A 310 -4.87 17.26 3.61
C HIS A 310 -4.44 18.44 2.74
N LEU A 311 -5.32 18.89 1.85
CA LEU A 311 -5.05 20.06 0.99
C LEU A 311 -4.76 21.31 1.83
N VAL A 312 -5.53 21.47 2.91
CA VAL A 312 -5.28 22.43 3.97
C VAL A 312 -5.24 21.64 5.28
N SER A 313 -4.10 21.67 5.97
CA SER A 313 -4.00 21.02 7.27
C SER A 313 -4.93 21.74 8.27
N PRO A 314 -5.82 21.03 8.99
CA PRO A 314 -6.65 21.64 10.04
C PRO A 314 -5.79 22.30 11.14
N PHE A 315 -4.60 21.74 11.39
CA PHE A 315 -3.65 22.27 12.37
C PHE A 315 -2.74 23.40 11.85
N SER A 316 -2.96 23.91 10.64
CA SER A 316 -2.25 25.09 10.12
C SER A 316 -2.96 26.39 10.51
N ASP A 317 -2.28 27.54 10.35
CA ASP A 317 -2.92 28.85 10.54
C ASP A 317 -4.09 29.06 9.57
N GLU A 318 -3.94 28.58 8.33
CA GLU A 318 -4.99 28.62 7.31
C GLU A 318 -6.18 27.73 7.70
N GLY A 319 -5.92 26.48 8.11
CA GLY A 319 -6.95 25.54 8.58
C GLY A 319 -7.75 26.11 9.75
N ARG A 320 -7.06 26.52 10.81
CA ARG A 320 -7.67 27.17 11.98
C ARG A 320 -8.50 28.41 11.61
N THR A 321 -8.05 29.19 10.63
CA THR A 321 -8.78 30.37 10.17
C THR A 321 -10.08 30.00 9.45
N LEU A 322 -10.02 28.99 8.56
CA LEU A 322 -11.20 28.50 7.84
C LEU A 322 -12.23 27.91 8.80
N GLU A 323 -11.75 27.16 9.79
CA GLU A 323 -12.57 26.51 10.81
C GLU A 323 -13.25 27.52 11.72
N ALA A 324 -12.49 28.50 12.24
CA ALA A 324 -13.05 29.59 13.03
C ALA A 324 -14.08 30.43 12.24
N ALA A 325 -13.85 30.66 10.94
CA ALA A 325 -14.80 31.38 10.09
C ALA A 325 -16.08 30.56 9.85
N HIS A 326 -15.98 29.24 9.72
CA HIS A 326 -17.12 28.34 9.59
C HIS A 326 -17.96 28.35 10.88
N ASP A 327 -17.32 28.20 12.03
CA ASP A 327 -18.00 28.19 13.34
C ASP A 327 -18.72 29.51 13.63
N ALA A 328 -18.13 30.65 13.25
CA ALA A 328 -18.75 31.97 13.39
C ALA A 328 -20.04 32.15 12.56
N THR A 329 -20.27 31.31 11.56
CA THR A 329 -21.49 31.35 10.72
C THR A 329 -22.59 30.39 11.20
N ARG A 330 -22.31 29.55 12.20
CA ARG A 330 -23.32 28.66 12.80
C ARG A 330 -24.30 29.49 13.65
N SER A 331 -25.59 29.17 13.54
CA SER A 331 -26.64 29.83 14.31
C SER A 331 -26.89 29.13 15.65
N ASP A 332 -27.23 29.91 16.69
CA ASP A 332 -27.73 29.37 17.96
C ASP A 332 -29.00 28.53 17.71
N GLY A 333 -28.83 27.21 17.65
CA GLY A 333 -29.91 26.26 17.32
C GLY A 333 -29.53 25.17 16.32
N ASP A 334 -28.39 25.30 15.63
CA ASP A 334 -27.81 24.16 14.91
C ASP A 334 -27.41 23.09 15.93
N PRO A 335 -27.71 21.79 15.69
CA PRO A 335 -27.38 20.74 16.64
C PRO A 335 -25.90 20.84 17.02
N VAL A 336 -25.66 21.03 18.32
CA VAL A 336 -24.33 20.91 18.94
C VAL A 336 -24.00 19.42 18.93
N GLY A 337 -23.56 18.96 17.77
CA GLY A 337 -23.30 17.56 17.44
C GLY A 337 -22.05 17.46 16.60
N GLY A 338 -20.90 17.65 17.23
CA GLY A 338 -19.76 16.75 17.06
C GLY A 338 -19.00 16.76 15.75
N ALA A 339 -19.12 17.76 14.85
CA ALA A 339 -17.93 18.03 14.04
C ALA A 339 -16.81 18.11 15.08
N ALA A 340 -15.74 17.34 14.98
CA ALA A 340 -14.59 17.64 15.82
C ALA A 340 -14.38 19.14 15.61
N ASP A 341 -14.63 19.94 16.67
CA ASP A 341 -14.95 21.36 16.50
C ASP A 341 -13.94 21.99 15.53
N GLY A 342 -14.43 22.58 14.44
CA GLY A 342 -13.57 23.10 13.39
C GLY A 342 -13.05 22.06 12.40
N GLU A 343 -13.88 21.57 11.47
CA GLU A 343 -13.41 21.01 10.20
C GLU A 343 -14.33 21.45 9.06
N THR A 344 -13.74 21.98 7.99
CA THR A 344 -14.47 22.48 6.82
C THR A 344 -14.30 21.55 5.63
N PRO A 345 -15.18 21.60 4.61
CA PRO A 345 -14.95 20.85 3.38
C PRO A 345 -13.56 21.05 2.77
N ALA A 346 -12.95 22.23 2.96
CA ALA A 346 -11.59 22.52 2.50
C ALA A 346 -10.51 21.78 3.31
N THR A 347 -10.63 21.70 4.65
CA THR A 347 -9.67 20.97 5.50
C THR A 347 -9.90 19.45 5.45
N ARG A 348 -11.09 19.00 5.04
CA ARG A 348 -11.42 17.59 4.79
C ARG A 348 -10.88 17.03 3.47
N ARG A 349 -10.60 17.89 2.49
CA ARG A 349 -10.05 17.45 1.19
C ARG A 349 -8.67 16.83 1.39
N ALA A 350 -8.45 15.69 0.73
CA ALA A 350 -7.18 14.98 0.77
C ALA A 350 -6.74 14.57 -0.63
N VAL A 351 -5.46 14.27 -0.77
CA VAL A 351 -4.85 13.74 -1.99
C VAL A 351 -3.81 12.70 -1.63
N VAL A 352 -3.59 11.75 -2.54
CA VAL A 352 -2.49 10.80 -2.44
C VAL A 352 -1.24 11.40 -3.08
N GLN A 353 -0.13 11.25 -2.39
CA GLN A 353 1.22 11.66 -2.77
C GLN A 353 2.14 10.45 -2.75
N VAL A 354 3.34 10.59 -3.31
CA VAL A 354 4.39 9.57 -3.22
C VAL A 354 5.73 10.22 -2.88
N ALA A 355 6.52 9.56 -2.05
CA ALA A 355 7.91 9.92 -1.79
C ALA A 355 8.80 8.67 -1.93
N VAL A 356 10.12 8.85 -2.01
CA VAL A 356 11.05 7.73 -1.98
C VAL A 356 11.75 7.67 -0.64
N ALA A 357 11.76 6.48 -0.05
CA ALA A 357 12.53 6.15 1.13
C ALA A 357 13.71 5.23 0.76
N ARG A 358 14.85 5.45 1.43
CA ARG A 358 16.08 4.67 1.28
C ARG A 358 16.71 4.42 2.63
N VAL A 359 17.55 3.39 2.71
CA VAL A 359 18.40 3.17 3.88
C VAL A 359 19.72 3.91 3.69
N VAL A 360 19.98 4.89 4.54
CA VAL A 360 21.24 5.67 4.56
C VAL A 360 21.85 5.52 5.95
N ASP A 361 23.09 5.01 6.02
CA ASP A 361 23.79 4.75 7.28
C ASP A 361 22.98 3.91 8.29
N GLY A 362 22.16 2.98 7.78
CA GLY A 362 21.31 2.10 8.58
C GLY A 362 19.98 2.71 9.04
N HIS A 363 19.66 3.94 8.63
CA HIS A 363 18.41 4.63 8.96
C HIS A 363 17.51 4.78 7.75
N LEU A 364 16.20 4.72 7.95
CA LEU A 364 15.24 5.00 6.87
C LEU A 364 15.10 6.51 6.69
N VAL A 365 15.48 7.00 5.52
CA VAL A 365 15.41 8.43 5.16
C VAL A 365 14.44 8.61 4.01
N CYS A 366 13.57 9.62 4.11
CA CYS A 366 12.56 9.96 3.12
C CYS A 366 12.53 11.49 2.94
N ASP A 367 13.12 12.00 1.86
CA ASP A 367 12.96 13.39 1.45
C ASP A 367 11.77 13.49 0.50
N ARG A 368 10.63 13.97 1.00
CA ARG A 368 9.43 14.09 0.17
C ARG A 368 9.55 15.12 -0.94
N ASP A 369 10.46 16.09 -0.85
CA ASP A 369 10.59 17.16 -1.85
C ASP A 369 11.50 16.79 -3.02
N GLU A 370 12.22 15.68 -2.93
CA GLU A 370 13.06 15.23 -4.04
C GLU A 370 12.19 14.75 -5.23
N PRO A 371 12.71 14.86 -6.47
CA PRO A 371 12.06 14.26 -7.63
C PRO A 371 11.93 12.74 -7.45
N VAL A 372 10.71 12.24 -7.48
CA VAL A 372 10.42 10.81 -7.33
C VAL A 372 10.53 10.12 -8.69
N ASP A 373 11.61 9.37 -8.92
CA ASP A 373 11.66 8.40 -10.02
C ASP A 373 10.75 7.21 -9.70
N LEU A 374 9.58 7.15 -10.33
CA LEU A 374 8.56 6.13 -10.09
C LEU A 374 8.40 5.20 -11.29
N ASP A 375 8.57 3.91 -11.02
CA ASP A 375 8.22 2.87 -11.96
C ASP A 375 7.91 1.55 -11.25
N LEU A 376 6.63 1.34 -11.00
CA LEU A 376 6.15 0.13 -10.35
C LEU A 376 6.39 -1.16 -11.16
N ARG A 377 6.87 -1.08 -12.41
CA ARG A 377 7.34 -2.25 -13.17
C ARG A 377 8.72 -2.74 -12.72
N ARG A 378 9.43 -1.95 -11.90
CA ARG A 378 10.69 -2.33 -11.24
C ARG A 378 10.48 -2.96 -9.86
N VAL A 379 9.24 -3.30 -9.52
CA VAL A 379 8.89 -4.13 -8.35
C VAL A 379 9.11 -5.60 -8.73
N PRO A 380 9.82 -6.39 -7.90
CA PRO A 380 9.95 -7.83 -8.12
C PRO A 380 8.59 -8.51 -8.19
N LEU A 381 8.48 -9.56 -9.00
CA LEU A 381 7.29 -10.42 -8.96
C LEU A 381 7.29 -11.19 -7.62
N PRO A 382 6.11 -11.36 -6.98
CA PRO A 382 5.98 -12.11 -5.74
C PRO A 382 6.36 -13.60 -5.88
#